data_AF-A0A653D7J5-F1
#
_entry.id   AF-A0A653D7J5-F1
#
_cell.length_a   1.000
_cell.length_b   1.000
_cell.length_c   1.000
_cell.angle_alpha   90.00
_cell.angle_beta   90.00
_cell.angle_gamma   90.00
#
_symmetry.space_group_name_H-M   'P 1'
#
loop_
_entity.id
_entity.type
_entity.pdbx_description
1 polymer ?
#
loop_
_entity_poly.entity_id
_entity_poly.type
_entity_poly.pdbx_seq_one_letter_code
_entity_poly.pdbx_strand_id
1 'polypeptide(L)'
;MDPVMFDSYYNGCCNATFWPLFHSMPDRATFKGEHWKSYVKANKEFAECTMKALQSLPTSTGTNDVPLIWVHDYHLMLAANWIRQAAEEKELKCKLGFFLHIPFPPWDIFRLFPWSDEILQGMLGCEMVGFHITDYCLNFVDCCQRNLGCRVDRKNLLVEHGGRTVRVRPLPIGIPFERFVELAEKAPRVLSTNQKIILGVDR
;
A
#
# COMPACT_ATOMS: atom_id res chain seq x y z
N MET A 1 -13.34 11.64 9.98
CA MET A 1 -12.05 12.28 10.29
C MET A 1 -12.21 13.80 10.34
N ASP A 2 -11.76 14.44 11.42
CA ASP A 2 -11.74 15.91 11.53
C ASP A 2 -10.59 16.52 10.69
N PRO A 3 -10.66 17.82 10.33
CA PRO A 3 -9.67 18.45 9.45
C PRO A 3 -8.24 18.45 10.00
N VAL A 4 -8.06 18.60 11.31
CA VAL A 4 -6.72 18.64 11.94
C VAL A 4 -6.08 17.25 11.87
N MET A 5 -6.86 16.21 12.17
CA MET A 5 -6.41 14.84 12.02
C MET A 5 -6.09 14.52 10.55
N PHE A 6 -6.94 14.93 9.61
CA PHE A 6 -6.72 14.72 8.18
C PHE A 6 -5.42 15.35 7.71
N ASP A 7 -5.15 16.60 8.08
CA ASP A 7 -3.92 17.29 7.70
C ASP A 7 -2.67 16.57 8.24
N SER A 8 -2.68 16.25 9.54
CA SER A 8 -1.58 15.52 10.20
C SER A 8 -1.34 14.12 9.61
N TYR A 9 -2.41 13.43 9.20
CA TYR A 9 -2.35 12.12 8.53
C TYR A 9 -1.83 12.24 7.08
N TYR A 10 -2.52 13.03 6.25
CA TYR A 10 -2.34 13.07 4.81
C TYR A 10 -1.16 13.97 4.42
N ASN A 11 -1.17 15.24 4.81
CA ASN A 11 -0.08 16.16 4.51
C ASN A 11 1.15 15.88 5.39
N GLY A 12 0.93 15.47 6.65
CA GLY A 12 1.98 15.09 7.57
C GLY A 12 2.59 13.73 7.25
N CYS A 13 2.02 12.65 7.78
CA CYS A 13 2.67 11.34 7.73
C CYS A 13 2.79 10.80 6.30
N CYS A 14 1.72 10.87 5.50
CA CYS A 14 1.73 10.33 4.15
C CYS A 14 2.66 11.15 3.23
N ASN A 15 2.42 12.46 3.09
CA ASN A 15 3.12 13.26 2.09
C ASN A 15 4.44 13.89 2.58
N ALA A 16 4.58 14.22 3.87
CA ALA A 16 5.83 14.78 4.40
C ALA A 16 6.78 13.71 4.96
N THR A 17 6.31 12.50 5.29
CA THR A 17 7.18 11.38 5.72
C THR A 17 7.34 10.31 4.66
N PHE A 18 6.26 9.57 4.34
CA PHE A 18 6.37 8.36 3.51
C PHE A 18 6.72 8.68 2.07
N TRP A 19 6.06 9.66 1.46
CA TRP A 19 6.32 10.01 0.06
C TRP A 19 7.81 10.30 -0.20
N PRO A 20 8.49 11.27 0.46
CA PRO A 20 9.90 11.51 0.21
C PRO A 20 10.78 10.32 0.59
N LEU A 21 10.49 9.64 1.70
CA LEU A 21 11.30 8.50 2.16
C LEU A 21 11.28 7.34 1.16
N PHE A 22 10.10 6.98 0.65
CA PHE A 22 9.92 5.86 -0.27
C PHE A 22 10.46 6.20 -1.67
N HIS A 23 10.54 7.49 -2.02
CA HIS A 23 11.18 7.98 -3.24
C HIS A 23 12.69 8.25 -3.06
N SER A 24 13.33 7.67 -2.03
CA SER A 24 14.78 7.79 -1.77
C SER A 24 15.27 9.23 -1.56
N MET A 25 14.43 10.09 -0.97
CA MET A 25 14.74 11.48 -0.58
C MET A 25 14.65 11.65 0.95
N PRO A 26 15.46 10.94 1.74
CA PRO A 26 15.37 10.97 3.20
C PRO A 26 15.64 12.36 3.80
N ASP A 27 16.41 13.20 3.10
CA ASP A 27 16.68 14.61 3.45
C ASP A 27 15.42 15.48 3.44
N ARG A 28 14.37 15.05 2.74
CA ARG A 28 13.07 15.74 2.66
C ARG A 28 12.01 15.14 3.59
N ALA A 29 12.31 14.02 4.24
CA ALA A 29 11.36 13.35 5.12
C ALA A 29 11.29 14.02 6.49
N THR A 30 10.07 14.31 6.95
CA THR A 30 9.79 14.88 8.27
C THR A 30 9.23 13.80 9.20
N PHE A 31 9.93 13.51 10.31
CA PHE A 31 9.49 12.54 11.31
C PHE A 31 8.88 13.24 12.53
N LYS A 32 7.56 13.14 12.70
CA LYS A 32 6.84 13.70 13.85
C LYS A 32 5.91 12.65 14.46
N GLY A 33 6.01 12.46 15.77
CA GLY A 33 5.15 11.51 16.51
C GLY A 33 3.67 11.86 16.45
N GLU A 34 3.31 13.14 16.32
CA GLU A 34 1.93 13.58 16.15
C GLU A 34 1.35 13.14 14.80
N HIS A 35 2.13 13.28 13.71
CA HIS A 35 1.75 12.79 12.39
C HIS A 35 1.56 11.27 12.41
N TRP A 36 2.47 10.54 13.07
CA TRP A 36 2.35 9.10 13.25
C TRP A 36 1.07 8.70 14.00
N LYS A 37 0.77 9.36 15.13
CA LYS A 37 -0.47 9.11 15.88
C LYS A 37 -1.72 9.33 15.03
N SER A 38 -1.75 10.39 14.22
CA SER A 38 -2.86 10.65 13.29
C SER A 38 -2.95 9.57 12.21
N TYR A 39 -1.82 9.08 11.70
CA TYR A 39 -1.77 8.00 10.71
C TYR A 39 -2.28 6.66 11.25
N VAL A 40 -1.85 6.30 12.46
CA VAL A 40 -2.37 5.15 13.20
C VAL A 40 -3.89 5.30 13.38
N LYS A 41 -4.37 6.41 13.93
CA LYS A 41 -5.81 6.62 14.14
C LYS A 41 -6.60 6.56 12.82
N ALA A 42 -6.09 7.13 11.74
CA ALA A 42 -6.72 7.10 10.42
C ALA A 42 -6.87 5.67 9.90
N ASN A 43 -5.78 4.90 9.91
CA ASN A 43 -5.81 3.50 9.47
C ASN A 43 -6.82 2.67 10.30
N LYS A 44 -7.06 3.03 11.57
CA LYS A 44 -7.98 2.31 12.46
C LYS A 44 -9.43 2.62 12.08
N GLU A 45 -9.73 3.89 11.81
CA GLU A 45 -11.04 4.29 11.28
C GLU A 45 -11.34 3.58 9.94
N PHE A 46 -10.34 3.45 9.05
CA PHE A 46 -10.49 2.69 7.80
C PHE A 46 -10.73 1.20 8.04
N ALA A 47 -9.99 0.58 8.97
CA ALA A 47 -10.20 -0.82 9.34
C ALA A 47 -11.61 -1.05 9.91
N GLU A 48 -12.08 -0.19 10.81
CA GLU A 48 -13.42 -0.25 11.39
C GLU A 48 -14.52 -0.13 10.34
N CYS A 49 -14.39 0.81 9.39
CA CYS A 49 -15.31 0.95 8.27
C CYS A 49 -15.29 -0.30 7.37
N THR A 50 -14.11 -0.86 7.10
CA THR A 50 -13.97 -2.09 6.32
C THR A 50 -14.67 -3.27 7.01
N MET A 51 -14.54 -3.40 8.33
CA MET A 51 -15.21 -4.45 9.09
C MET A 51 -16.73 -4.30 9.08
N LYS A 52 -17.26 -3.07 9.16
CA LYS A 52 -18.70 -2.82 9.01
C LYS A 52 -19.19 -3.25 7.62
N ALA A 53 -18.44 -2.92 6.58
CA ALA A 53 -18.76 -3.33 5.21
C ALA A 53 -18.72 -4.86 5.06
N LEU A 54 -17.69 -5.52 5.59
CA LEU A 54 -17.55 -6.98 5.58
C LEU A 54 -18.74 -7.66 6.27
N GLN A 55 -19.18 -7.15 7.42
CA GLN A 55 -20.34 -7.67 8.16
C GLN A 55 -21.68 -7.45 7.44
N SER A 56 -21.77 -6.41 6.61
CA SER A 56 -22.97 -6.13 5.82
C SER A 56 -23.09 -6.97 4.56
N LEU A 57 -22.05 -7.74 4.21
CA LEU A 57 -22.12 -8.63 3.05
C LEU A 57 -23.18 -9.71 3.28
N PRO A 58 -23.94 -10.09 2.24
CA PRO A 58 -24.90 -11.19 2.34
C PRO A 58 -24.18 -12.47 2.74
N THR A 59 -24.68 -13.14 3.79
CA THR A 59 -24.18 -14.45 4.26
C THR A 59 -24.53 -15.61 3.31
N SER A 60 -25.26 -15.32 2.23
CA SER A 60 -26.00 -16.28 1.43
C SER A 60 -26.04 -15.92 -0.06
N THR A 61 -24.89 -15.71 -0.68
CA THR A 61 -24.75 -16.23 -2.04
C THR A 61 -24.42 -17.71 -1.87
N GLY A 62 -25.10 -18.64 -2.53
CA GLY A 62 -24.90 -20.10 -2.38
C GLY A 62 -23.50 -20.63 -2.76
N THR A 63 -22.50 -19.77 -2.76
CA THR A 63 -21.09 -20.03 -2.96
C THR A 63 -20.38 -19.92 -1.61
N ASN A 64 -19.48 -20.85 -1.32
CA ASN A 64 -18.64 -20.85 -0.12
C ASN A 64 -17.52 -19.78 -0.24
N ASP A 65 -17.85 -18.62 -0.81
CA ASP A 65 -16.91 -17.60 -1.25
C ASP A 65 -16.42 -16.79 -0.06
N VAL A 66 -15.11 -16.79 0.13
CA VAL A 66 -14.44 -15.98 1.15
C VAL A 66 -14.22 -14.58 0.57
N PRO A 67 -14.79 -13.51 1.16
CA PRO A 67 -14.61 -12.14 0.68
C PRO A 67 -13.13 -11.76 0.58
N LEU A 68 -12.76 -11.05 -0.49
CA LEU A 68 -11.45 -10.44 -0.65
C LEU A 68 -11.52 -8.96 -0.29
N ILE A 69 -10.71 -8.56 0.68
CA ILE A 69 -10.45 -7.17 1.03
C ILE A 69 -9.12 -6.79 0.38
N TRP A 70 -9.15 -5.79 -0.50
CA TRP A 70 -7.97 -5.31 -1.20
C TRP A 70 -7.62 -3.89 -0.76
N VAL A 71 -6.55 -3.76 0.01
CA VAL A 71 -6.04 -2.49 0.53
C VAL A 71 -5.07 -1.89 -0.48
N HIS A 72 -5.23 -0.59 -0.74
CA HIS A 72 -4.39 0.12 -1.70
C HIS A 72 -3.63 1.26 -1.03
N ASP A 73 -2.34 1.30 -1.39
CA ASP A 73 -1.43 2.43 -1.26
C ASP A 73 -0.87 2.74 0.13
N TYR A 74 0.18 3.58 0.15
CA TYR A 74 1.00 3.91 1.32
C TYR A 74 0.24 4.63 2.44
N HIS A 75 -0.97 5.09 2.15
CA HIS A 75 -1.89 5.71 3.09
C HIS A 75 -2.45 4.69 4.12
N LEU A 76 -2.53 3.40 3.74
CA LEU A 76 -3.27 2.38 4.48
C LEU A 76 -2.41 1.18 4.91
N MET A 77 -1.10 1.37 5.11
CA MET A 77 -0.17 0.26 5.38
C MET A 77 -0.40 -0.47 6.72
N LEU A 78 -1.16 0.11 7.66
CA LEU A 78 -1.47 -0.52 8.95
C LEU A 78 -2.83 -1.21 8.98
N ALA A 79 -3.74 -0.82 8.08
CA ALA A 79 -5.15 -1.22 8.14
C ALA A 79 -5.34 -2.74 8.17
N ALA A 80 -4.53 -3.48 7.40
CA ALA A 80 -4.67 -4.93 7.27
C ALA A 80 -4.50 -5.70 8.60
N ASN A 81 -3.62 -5.24 9.50
CA ASN A 81 -3.42 -5.91 10.78
C ASN A 81 -4.65 -5.76 11.69
N TRP A 82 -5.25 -4.57 11.73
CA TRP A 82 -6.49 -4.35 12.48
C TRP A 82 -7.71 -5.03 11.87
N ILE A 83 -7.81 -5.06 10.54
CA ILE A 83 -8.87 -5.81 9.86
C ILE A 83 -8.75 -7.31 10.19
N ARG A 84 -7.53 -7.86 10.12
CA ARG A 84 -7.28 -9.27 10.45
C ARG A 84 -7.69 -9.59 11.88
N GLN A 85 -7.17 -8.82 12.84
CA GLN A 85 -7.46 -9.02 14.26
C GLN A 85 -8.96 -8.99 14.52
N ALA A 86 -9.66 -7.96 14.02
CA ALA A 86 -11.10 -7.82 14.21
C ALA A 86 -11.91 -8.91 13.49
N ALA A 87 -11.42 -9.43 12.36
CA ALA A 87 -12.05 -10.54 11.66
C ALA A 87 -11.89 -11.85 12.44
N GLU A 88 -10.71 -12.13 12.97
CA GLU A 88 -10.43 -13.32 13.80
C GLU A 88 -11.24 -13.30 15.10
N GLU A 89 -11.27 -12.16 15.82
CA GLU A 89 -12.06 -11.98 17.05
C GLU A 89 -13.57 -12.22 16.83
N LYS A 90 -14.07 -11.98 15.61
CA LYS A 90 -15.48 -12.15 15.24
C LYS A 90 -15.75 -13.41 14.42
N GLU A 91 -14.73 -14.27 14.26
CA GLU A 91 -14.79 -15.50 13.46
C GLU A 91 -15.27 -15.27 12.01
N LEU A 92 -14.97 -14.10 11.43
CA LEU A 92 -15.30 -13.75 10.07
C LEU A 92 -14.22 -14.22 9.10
N LYS A 93 -14.63 -14.97 8.07
CA LYS A 93 -13.72 -15.37 6.99
C LYS A 93 -13.50 -14.22 6.02
N CYS A 94 -12.25 -13.87 5.76
CA CYS A 94 -11.86 -12.96 4.68
C CYS A 94 -10.43 -13.28 4.20
N LYS A 95 -10.10 -12.82 2.99
CA LYS A 95 -8.74 -12.72 2.48
C LYS A 95 -8.35 -11.26 2.40
N LEU A 96 -7.09 -10.95 2.62
CA LEU A 96 -6.49 -9.63 2.58
C LEU A 96 -5.36 -9.59 1.55
N GLY A 97 -5.49 -8.68 0.60
CA GLY A 97 -4.42 -8.28 -0.31
C GLY A 97 -4.02 -6.83 -0.07
N PHE A 98 -2.75 -6.51 -0.24
CA PHE A 98 -2.24 -5.14 -0.25
C PHE A 98 -1.53 -4.86 -1.57
N PHE A 99 -1.68 -3.66 -2.14
CA PHE A 99 -0.87 -3.21 -3.27
C PHE A 99 -0.31 -1.80 -3.01
N LEU A 100 1.02 -1.66 -3.11
CA LEU A 100 1.71 -0.37 -3.00
C LEU A 100 1.93 0.25 -4.39
N HIS A 101 1.40 1.46 -4.60
CA HIS A 101 1.50 2.16 -5.89
C HIS A 101 2.78 2.98 -6.05
N ILE A 102 3.48 3.23 -4.95
CA ILE A 102 4.77 3.93 -4.93
C ILE A 102 5.94 2.94 -4.82
N PRO A 103 7.18 3.38 -5.04
CA PRO A 103 8.34 2.53 -4.77
C PRO A 103 8.38 2.02 -3.33
N PHE A 104 8.96 0.85 -3.11
CA PHE A 104 9.33 0.41 -1.76
C PHE A 104 10.84 0.59 -1.57
N PRO A 105 11.29 1.39 -0.58
CA PRO A 105 12.69 1.76 -0.45
C PRO A 105 13.55 0.59 0.04
N PRO A 106 14.85 0.59 -0.26
CA PRO A 106 15.80 -0.37 0.31
C PRO A 106 15.94 -0.18 1.83
N TRP A 107 16.48 -1.20 2.51
CA TRP A 107 16.56 -1.25 3.98
C TRP A 107 17.30 -0.06 4.62
N ASP A 108 18.39 0.40 4.01
CA ASP A 108 19.21 1.51 4.49
C ASP A 108 18.44 2.82 4.59
N ILE A 109 17.44 3.02 3.71
CA ILE A 109 16.49 4.13 3.74
C ILE A 109 15.30 3.82 4.65
N PHE A 110 14.68 2.64 4.52
CA PHE A 110 13.46 2.29 5.26
C PHE A 110 13.66 2.34 6.79
N ARG A 111 14.82 1.89 7.27
CA ARG A 111 15.18 1.86 8.70
C ARG A 111 15.26 3.24 9.35
N LEU A 112 15.31 4.31 8.57
CA LEU A 112 15.31 5.67 9.10
C LEU A 112 13.96 6.03 9.74
N PHE A 113 12.88 5.34 9.36
CA PHE A 113 11.56 5.55 9.95
C PHE A 113 11.46 4.91 11.34
N PRO A 114 11.15 5.68 12.40
CA PRO A 114 11.15 5.16 13.78
C PRO A 114 10.15 4.02 14.05
N TRP A 115 9.04 3.98 13.30
CA TRP A 115 7.95 2.99 13.44
C TRP A 115 7.93 2.01 12.25
N SER A 116 9.10 1.70 11.72
CA SER A 116 9.28 0.85 10.53
C SER A 116 8.82 -0.60 10.77
N ASP A 117 8.91 -1.08 12.00
CA ASP A 117 8.42 -2.38 12.41
C ASP A 117 6.88 -2.46 12.33
N GLU A 118 6.18 -1.42 12.80
CA GLU A 118 4.71 -1.34 12.75
C GLU A 118 4.19 -1.36 11.30
N ILE A 119 4.86 -0.67 10.38
CA ILE A 119 4.51 -0.67 8.95
C ILE A 119 4.66 -2.06 8.34
N LEU A 120 5.77 -2.75 8.58
CA LEU A 120 5.99 -4.09 8.06
C LEU A 120 4.98 -5.09 8.63
N GLN A 121 4.72 -5.05 9.94
CA GLN A 121 3.71 -5.89 10.58
C GLN A 121 2.31 -5.59 10.02
N GLY A 122 2.01 -4.32 9.79
CA GLY A 122 0.80 -3.85 9.12
C GLY A 122 0.56 -4.54 7.78
N MET A 123 1.54 -4.44 6.88
CA MET A 123 1.48 -5.04 5.54
C MET A 123 1.47 -6.57 5.57
N LEU A 124 2.20 -7.18 6.51
CA LEU A 124 2.22 -8.64 6.74
C LEU A 124 0.92 -9.18 7.37
N GLY A 125 -0.06 -8.32 7.67
CA GLY A 125 -1.43 -8.72 8.02
C GLY A 125 -2.17 -9.42 6.87
N CYS A 126 -1.70 -9.24 5.63
CA CYS A 126 -2.27 -9.78 4.39
C CYS A 126 -1.78 -11.19 4.03
N GLU A 127 -2.53 -11.91 3.20
CA GLU A 127 -2.04 -13.11 2.51
C GLU A 127 -1.09 -12.76 1.35
N MET A 128 -1.30 -11.60 0.73
CA MET A 128 -0.48 -11.12 -0.39
C MET A 128 -0.16 -9.63 -0.27
N VAL A 129 1.10 -9.28 -0.59
CA VAL A 129 1.57 -7.90 -0.75
C VAL A 129 2.12 -7.76 -2.17
N GLY A 130 1.57 -6.82 -2.93
CA GLY A 130 1.92 -6.54 -4.31
C GLY A 130 2.68 -5.22 -4.48
N PHE A 131 3.61 -5.20 -5.42
CA PHE A 131 4.39 -4.03 -5.83
C PHE A 131 4.49 -3.97 -7.36
N HIS A 132 4.92 -2.85 -7.93
CA HIS A 132 5.05 -2.73 -9.39
C HIS A 132 6.13 -3.63 -10.01
N ILE A 133 7.29 -3.74 -9.35
CA ILE A 133 8.48 -4.43 -9.90
C ILE A 133 9.13 -5.35 -8.86
N THR A 134 9.96 -6.28 -9.36
CA THR A 134 10.67 -7.25 -8.53
C THR A 134 11.59 -6.60 -7.50
N ASP A 135 12.24 -5.48 -7.83
CA ASP A 135 13.17 -4.82 -6.92
C ASP A 135 12.48 -4.30 -5.65
N TYR A 136 11.27 -3.76 -5.78
CA TYR A 136 10.47 -3.34 -4.63
C TYR A 136 10.03 -4.53 -3.77
N CYS A 137 9.76 -5.68 -4.41
CA CYS A 137 9.46 -6.92 -3.70
C CYS A 137 10.66 -7.39 -2.88
N LEU A 138 11.86 -7.39 -3.48
CA LEU A 138 13.11 -7.76 -2.81
C LEU A 138 13.43 -6.81 -1.66
N ASN A 139 13.28 -5.50 -1.86
CA ASN A 139 13.44 -4.52 -0.80
C ASN A 139 12.52 -4.78 0.39
N PHE A 140 11.23 -5.10 0.14
CA PHE A 140 10.28 -5.42 1.18
C PHE A 140 10.67 -6.71 1.93
N VAL A 141 11.01 -7.78 1.22
CA VAL A 141 11.48 -9.05 1.81
C VAL A 141 12.72 -8.80 2.69
N ASP A 142 13.66 -7.99 2.22
CA ASP A 142 14.88 -7.65 2.96
C ASP A 142 14.57 -6.81 4.20
N CYS A 143 13.63 -5.88 4.12
CA CYS A 143 13.17 -5.11 5.28
C CYS A 143 12.48 -6.02 6.32
N CYS A 144 11.61 -6.95 5.91
CA CYS A 144 11.00 -7.92 6.81
C CYS A 144 12.07 -8.79 7.51
N GLN A 145 13.05 -9.29 6.74
CA GLN A 145 14.11 -10.13 7.30
C GLN A 145 14.98 -9.35 8.31
N ARG A 146 15.40 -8.13 7.95
CA ARG A 146 16.38 -7.36 8.75
C ARG A 146 15.76 -6.63 9.94
N ASN A 147 14.52 -6.15 9.81
CA ASN A 147 13.85 -5.39 10.86
C ASN A 147 13.09 -6.29 11.84
N LEU A 148 12.33 -7.25 11.33
CA LEU A 148 11.47 -8.12 12.15
C LEU A 148 12.10 -9.50 12.42
N GLY A 149 13.23 -9.84 11.79
CA GLY A 149 13.82 -11.17 11.90
C GLY A 149 13.00 -12.27 11.21
N CYS A 150 12.14 -11.90 10.25
CA CYS A 150 11.30 -12.88 9.54
C CYS A 150 12.15 -13.92 8.81
N ARG A 151 11.68 -15.17 8.81
CA ARG A 151 12.18 -16.18 7.88
C ARG A 151 11.64 -15.86 6.48
N VAL A 152 12.53 -15.87 5.49
CA VAL A 152 12.18 -15.48 4.11
C VAL A 152 12.68 -16.50 3.10
N ASP A 153 11.91 -16.69 2.04
CA ASP A 153 12.35 -17.32 0.81
C ASP A 153 12.44 -16.25 -0.27
N ARG A 154 13.66 -15.73 -0.46
CA ARG A 154 13.93 -14.68 -1.45
C ARG A 154 13.63 -15.14 -2.88
N LYS A 155 13.87 -16.43 -3.19
CA LYS A 155 13.68 -16.97 -4.54
C LYS A 155 12.20 -17.02 -4.92
N ASN A 156 11.36 -17.41 -3.96
CA ASN A 156 9.92 -17.53 -4.18
C ASN A 156 9.11 -16.30 -3.72
N LEU A 157 9.79 -15.26 -3.22
CA LEU A 157 9.22 -14.03 -2.66
C LEU A 157 8.17 -14.34 -1.58
N LEU A 158 8.58 -15.08 -0.55
CA LEU A 158 7.74 -15.45 0.59
C LEU A 158 8.33 -14.91 1.89
N VAL A 159 7.46 -14.44 2.79
CA VAL A 159 7.82 -13.99 4.14
C VAL A 159 6.98 -14.75 5.16
N GLU A 160 7.63 -15.39 6.13
CA GLU A 160 6.96 -16.04 7.27
C GLU A 160 6.89 -15.07 8.46
N HIS A 161 5.66 -14.81 8.94
CA HIS A 161 5.41 -13.92 10.07
C HIS A 161 4.18 -14.38 10.87
N GLY A 162 4.34 -14.56 12.19
CA GLY A 162 3.25 -14.98 13.07
C GLY A 162 2.60 -16.31 12.67
N GLY A 163 3.39 -17.30 12.23
CA GLY A 163 2.90 -18.61 11.79
C GLY A 163 2.22 -18.62 10.41
N ARG A 164 2.20 -17.49 9.70
CA ARG A 164 1.61 -17.36 8.35
C ARG A 164 2.69 -17.12 7.31
N THR A 165 2.43 -17.55 6.08
CA THR A 165 3.28 -17.27 4.92
C THR A 165 2.61 -16.24 4.03
N VAL A 166 3.23 -15.06 3.91
CA VAL A 166 2.78 -13.96 3.07
C VAL A 166 3.46 -14.05 1.70
N ARG A 167 2.67 -13.95 0.63
CA ARG A 167 3.18 -13.95 -0.75
C ARG A 167 3.48 -12.53 -1.20
N VAL A 168 4.71 -12.28 -1.63
CA VAL A 168 5.12 -11.00 -2.22
C VAL A 168 5.17 -11.14 -3.73
N ARG A 169 4.57 -10.22 -4.50
CA ARG A 169 4.48 -10.35 -5.96
C ARG A 169 4.68 -9.03 -6.72
N PRO A 170 5.45 -9.05 -7.83
CA PRO A 170 5.46 -7.95 -8.79
C PRO A 170 4.20 -8.04 -9.67
N LEU A 171 3.40 -6.97 -9.68
CA LEU A 171 2.17 -6.82 -10.45
C LEU A 171 2.19 -5.42 -11.10
N PRO A 172 2.88 -5.25 -12.25
CA PRO A 172 2.97 -3.96 -12.91
C PRO A 172 1.59 -3.51 -13.42
N ILE A 173 1.13 -2.35 -12.94
CA ILE A 173 -0.11 -1.73 -13.41
C ILE A 173 0.05 -1.24 -14.85
N GLY A 174 -0.95 -1.54 -15.68
CA GLY A 174 -1.09 -1.00 -17.03
C GLY A 174 -2.24 0.01 -17.14
N ILE A 175 -2.51 0.46 -18.36
CA ILE A 175 -3.64 1.30 -18.71
C ILE A 175 -4.62 0.54 -19.62
N PRO A 176 -5.90 0.93 -19.71
CA PRO A 176 -6.81 0.43 -20.73
C PRO A 176 -6.36 0.95 -22.11
N PHE A 177 -5.42 0.23 -22.73
CA PHE A 177 -4.67 0.66 -23.91
C PHE A 177 -5.59 1.12 -25.06
N GLU A 178 -6.57 0.29 -25.41
CA GLU A 178 -7.48 0.54 -26.53
C GLU A 178 -8.27 1.83 -26.33
N ARG A 179 -8.76 2.08 -25.10
CA ARG A 179 -9.49 3.30 -24.76
C ARG A 179 -8.64 4.56 -24.99
N PHE A 180 -7.35 4.52 -24.63
CA PHE A 180 -6.48 5.68 -24.79
C PHE A 180 -6.09 5.92 -26.25
N VAL A 181 -5.92 4.87 -27.05
CA VAL A 181 -5.72 4.98 -28.50
C VAL A 181 -6.93 5.66 -29.15
N GLU A 182 -8.14 5.19 -28.85
CA GLU A 182 -9.36 5.79 -29.40
C GLU A 182 -9.52 7.28 -29.03
N LEU A 183 -9.19 7.65 -27.80
CA LEU A 183 -9.23 9.04 -27.35
C LEU A 183 -8.20 9.90 -28.09
N ALA A 184 -7.00 9.38 -28.32
CA ALA A 184 -5.93 10.08 -29.02
C ALA A 184 -6.28 10.32 -30.50
N GLU A 185 -6.87 9.33 -31.18
CA GLU A 185 -7.28 9.46 -32.59
C GLU A 185 -8.43 10.46 -32.78
N LYS A 186 -9.34 10.54 -31.80
CA LYS A 186 -10.47 11.49 -31.82
C LYS A 186 -10.09 12.89 -31.30
N ALA A 187 -8.92 13.05 -30.70
CA ALA A 187 -8.51 14.31 -30.10
C ALA A 187 -8.33 15.39 -31.18
N PRO A 188 -8.93 16.59 -31.01
CA PRO A 188 -8.74 17.67 -31.96
C PRO A 188 -7.29 18.13 -31.95
N ARG A 189 -6.78 18.53 -33.12
CA ARG A 189 -5.44 19.09 -33.23
C ARG A 189 -5.39 20.45 -32.51
N VAL A 190 -4.68 20.51 -31.39
CA VAL A 190 -4.54 21.73 -30.58
C VAL A 190 -3.40 22.65 -31.03
N LEU A 191 -2.42 22.12 -31.77
CA LEU A 191 -1.28 22.88 -32.27
C LEU A 191 -0.95 22.51 -33.72
N SER A 192 -0.83 23.52 -34.58
CA SER A 192 -0.35 23.37 -35.96
C SER A 192 1.02 24.03 -36.09
N THR A 193 2.06 23.22 -36.25
CA THR A 193 3.44 23.67 -36.40
C THR A 193 4.22 22.71 -37.29
N ASN A 194 5.23 23.22 -37.98
CA ASN A 194 6.21 22.44 -38.76
C ASN A 194 7.43 22.06 -37.90
N GLN A 195 7.48 22.50 -36.64
CA GLN A 195 8.55 22.20 -35.70
C GLN A 195 8.28 20.87 -34.97
N LYS A 196 9.34 20.22 -34.51
CA LYS A 196 9.24 19.05 -33.62
C LYS A 196 8.85 19.53 -32.22
N ILE A 197 7.95 18.81 -31.55
CA ILE A 197 7.46 19.13 -30.20
C ILE A 197 8.08 18.17 -29.20
N ILE A 198 8.57 18.71 -28.08
CA ILE A 198 8.91 17.94 -26.88
C ILE A 198 7.83 18.27 -25.84
N LEU A 199 7.12 17.25 -25.34
CA LEU A 199 6.05 17.39 -24.37
C LEU A 199 6.44 16.69 -23.07
N GLY A 200 6.44 17.43 -21.95
CA GLY A 200 6.49 16.90 -20.60
C GLY A 200 5.14 17.09 -19.92
N VAL A 201 4.64 16.05 -19.27
CA VAL A 201 3.42 16.09 -18.47
C VAL A 201 3.73 15.43 -17.13
N ASP A 202 3.92 16.26 -16.12
CA ASP A 202 4.27 15.89 -14.75
C ASP A 202 3.24 16.52 -13.80
N ARG A 203 3.11 15.99 -12.57
CA ARG A 203 2.11 16.47 -11.60
C ARG A 203 2.33 17.90 -11.13
#